data_AF-A0A0P6VD51-F1
#
_entry.id   AF-A0A0P6VD51-F1
#
_cell.length_a   1.000
_cell.length_b   1.000
_cell.length_c   1.000
_cell.angle_alpha   90.00
_cell.angle_beta   90.00
_cell.angle_gamma   90.00
#
_symmetry.space_group_name_H-M   'P 1'
#
loop_
_entity.id
_entity.type
_entity.pdbx_description
1 polymer ?
#
loop_
_entity_poly.entity_id
_entity_poly.type
_entity_poly.pdbx_seq_one_letter_code
_entity_poly.pdbx_strand_id
1 'polypeptide(L)' 'MQLTFGDAEGLGKRKQTRREIFLAEMEQVVPWQQLLALIAPHYPVSGRPGRQPYALATMLR' A
#
# COMPACT_ATOMS: atom_id res chain seq x y z
N MET A 1 23.18 6.48 -32.26
CA MET A 1 21.92 5.99 -31.65
C MET A 1 21.05 7.21 -31.41
N GLN A 2 20.10 7.49 -32.31
CA GLN A 2 19.25 8.67 -32.18
C GLN A 2 18.03 8.31 -31.35
N LEU A 3 17.98 8.85 -30.13
CA LEU A 3 16.83 8.72 -29.24
C LEU A 3 15.68 9.53 -29.84
N THR A 4 14.57 8.84 -30.10
CA THR A 4 13.35 9.45 -30.59
C THR A 4 12.59 10.08 -29.42
N PHE A 5 11.66 11.01 -29.71
CA PHE A 5 10.82 11.62 -28.66
C PHE A 5 10.07 10.58 -27.81
N GLY A 6 9.70 9.44 -28.41
CA GLY A 6 9.09 8.32 -27.68
C GLY A 6 10.04 7.59 -26.73
N ASP A 7 11.34 7.59 -27.01
CA ASP A 7 12.36 7.01 -26.13
C ASP A 7 12.59 7.91 -24.91
N ALA A 8 12.55 9.24 -25.07
CA ALA A 8 12.77 10.20 -23.99
C ALA A 8 11.66 10.20 -22.91
N GLU A 9 10.42 9.85 -23.26
CA GLU A 9 9.31 9.79 -22.29
C GLU A 9 9.37 8.56 -21.36
N GLY A 10 10.06 7.49 -21.78
CA GLY A 10 10.10 6.21 -21.05
C GLY A 10 11.35 5.98 -20.20
N LEU A 11 12.40 6.79 -20.34
CA LEU A 11 13.75 6.46 -19.86
C LEU A 11 14.06 6.77 -18.39
N GLY A 12 13.11 7.27 -17.58
CA GLY A 12 13.45 7.65 -16.20
C GLY A 12 12.43 7.38 -15.11
N LYS A 13 11.13 7.33 -15.42
CA LYS A 13 10.10 7.20 -14.37
C LYS A 13 8.97 6.31 -14.84
N ARG A 14 8.83 5.15 -14.17
CA ARG A 14 7.62 4.33 -14.24
C ARG A 14 6.43 5.24 -13.95
N LYS A 15 5.43 5.24 -14.85
CA LYS A 15 4.15 5.91 -14.59
C LYS A 15 3.58 5.34 -13.30
N GLN A 16 3.39 6.20 -12.29
CA GLN A 16 2.75 5.79 -11.06
C GLN A 16 1.31 5.36 -11.36
N THR A 17 0.91 4.24 -10.79
CA THR A 17 -0.47 3.79 -10.92
C THR A 17 -1.37 4.66 -10.05
N ARG A 18 -2.65 4.77 -10.40
CA ARG A 18 -3.64 5.47 -9.55
C ARG A 18 -3.67 4.94 -8.11
N ARG A 19 -3.43 3.62 -7.95
CA ARG A 19 -3.32 2.97 -6.64
C ARG A 19 -2.10 3.46 -5.86
N GLU A 20 -0.95 3.55 -6.50
CA GLU A 20 0.29 4.03 -5.85
C GLU A 20 0.14 5.49 -5.38
N ILE A 21 -0.49 6.34 -6.19
CA ILE A 21 -0.78 7.74 -5.82
C ILE A 21 -1.71 7.79 -4.60
N PHE A 22 -2.82 7.06 -4.65
CA PHE A 22 -3.78 7.00 -3.54
C PHE A 22 -3.14 6.52 -2.24
N LEU A 23 -2.36 5.43 -2.28
CA LEU A 23 -1.70 4.90 -1.09
C LEU A 23 -0.65 5.88 -0.54
N ALA A 24 0.06 6.61 -1.40
CA ALA A 24 1.01 7.63 -0.97
C ALA A 24 0.30 8.81 -0.27
N GLU A 25 -0.85 9.25 -0.77
CA GLU A 25 -1.68 10.26 -0.11
C GLU A 25 -2.20 9.76 1.24
N MET A 26 -2.69 8.51 1.30
CA MET A 26 -3.15 7.89 2.54
C MET A 26 -2.07 7.83 3.62
N GLU A 27 -0.81 7.57 3.24
CA GLU A 27 0.31 7.56 4.18
C GLU A 27 0.54 8.90 4.87
N GLN A 28 0.17 10.02 4.23
CA GLN A 28 0.33 11.35 4.82
C GLN A 28 -0.86 11.77 5.70
N VAL A 29 -2.07 11.33 5.35
CA VAL A 29 -3.30 11.82 6.01
C VAL A 29 -3.81 10.89 7.10
N VAL A 30 -3.47 9.60 7.06
CA VAL A 30 -3.98 8.61 8.01
C VAL A 30 -3.01 8.44 9.18
N PRO A 31 -3.46 8.60 10.44
CA PRO A 31 -2.64 8.31 11.61
C PRO A 31 -2.56 6.79 11.83
N TRP A 32 -1.80 6.08 10.99
CA TRP A 32 -1.79 4.62 10.93
C TRP A 32 -1.54 3.93 12.27
N GLN A 33 -0.61 4.45 13.07
CA GLN A 33 -0.31 3.87 14.38
C GLN A 33 -1.53 3.90 15.32
N GLN A 34 -2.24 5.03 15.35
CA GLN A 34 -3.45 5.20 16.17
C GLN A 34 -4.59 4.33 15.64
N LEU A 35 -4.77 4.30 14.32
CA LEU A 35 -5.79 3.48 13.67
C LEU A 35 -5.57 1.98 13.94
N LEU A 36 -4.32 1.50 13.79
CA LEU A 36 -3.97 0.11 14.07
C LEU A 36 -4.19 -0.23 15.56
N ALA A 37 -3.83 0.67 16.48
CA ALA A 37 -4.04 0.48 17.91
C ALA A 37 -5.54 0.38 18.28
N LEU A 38 -6.40 1.15 17.61
CA LEU A 38 -7.85 1.08 17.80
C LEU A 38 -8.46 -0.22 17.27
N ILE A 39 -7.93 -0.78 16.18
CA ILE A 39 -8.47 -1.99 15.56
C ILE A 39 -7.91 -3.27 16.20
N ALA A 40 -6.64 -3.27 16.63
CA ALA A 40 -5.94 -4.46 17.11
C ALA A 40 -6.71 -5.29 18.17
N PRO A 41 -7.39 -4.70 19.18
CA PRO A 41 -8.15 -5.47 20.17
C PRO A 41 -9.33 -6.26 19.58
N HIS A 42 -9.84 -5.84 18.43
CA HIS A 42 -11.00 -6.44 17.76
C HIS A 42 -10.60 -7.36 16.59
N TYR A 43 -9.32 -7.37 16.23
CA TYR A 43 -8.84 -8.12 15.07
C TYR A 43 -8.70 -9.62 15.41
N PRO A 44 -9.04 -10.53 14.48
CA PRO A 44 -8.90 -11.96 14.72
C PRO A 44 -7.45 -12.34 15.06
N VAL A 45 -7.28 -13.08 16.15
CA VAL A 45 -5.99 -13.66 16.53
C VAL A 45 -5.81 -15.02 15.88
N SER A 46 -4.55 -15.36 15.58
CA SER A 46 -4.16 -16.67 15.07
C SER A 46 -4.51 -17.80 16.05
N GLY A 47 -4.70 -19.02 15.53
CA GLY A 47 -4.92 -20.22 16.35
C GLY A 47 -6.35 -20.79 16.31
N ARG A 48 -7.25 -20.22 15.52
CA ARG A 48 -8.55 -20.83 15.21
C ARG A 48 -8.42 -21.78 14.00
N PRO A 49 -9.22 -22.87 13.93
CA PRO A 49 -9.27 -23.73 12.76
C PRO A 49 -9.62 -22.94 11.49
N GLY A 50 -8.92 -23.21 10.39
CA GLY A 50 -9.13 -22.56 9.08
C GLY A 50 -8.01 -21.59 8.67
N ARG A 51 -8.31 -20.73 7.69
CA ARG A 51 -7.34 -19.76 7.15
C ARG A 51 -6.95 -18.76 8.24
N GLN A 52 -5.64 -18.61 8.45
CA GLN A 52 -5.13 -17.62 9.39
C GLN A 52 -5.42 -16.20 8.88
N PRO A 53 -5.78 -15.27 9.78
CA PRO A 53 -5.96 -13.88 9.41
C PRO A 53 -4.65 -13.28 8.91
N TYR A 54 -4.75 -12.37 7.95
CA TYR A 54 -3.60 -11.59 7.48
C TYR A 54 -3.10 -10.64 8.58
N ALA A 55 -1.87 -10.18 8.49
CA ALA A 55 -1.42 -9.11 9.37
C ALA A 55 -2.28 -7.86 9.15
N LEU A 56 -2.78 -7.26 10.23
CA LEU A 56 -3.68 -6.11 10.19
C LEU A 56 -3.13 -4.96 9.34
N ALA A 57 -1.83 -4.67 9.47
CA ALA A 57 -1.18 -3.64 8.66
C ALA A 57 -1.25 -3.97 7.16
N THR A 58 -1.02 -5.22 6.75
CA THR A 58 -1.06 -5.66 5.34
C THR A 58 -2.46 -5.60 4.74
N MET A 59 -3.52 -5.67 5.55
CA MET A 59 -4.88 -5.48 5.05
C MET A 59 -5.21 -4.02 4.78
N LEU A 60 -4.52 -3.09 5.44
CA LEU A 60 -4.80 -1.65 5.38
C LEU A 60 -3.79 -0.87 4.51
N ARG A 61 -2.62 -1.45 4.21
CA ARG A 61 -1.55 -0.88 3.37
C ARG A 61 -1.09 -1.86 2.29
#